data_AF-A0AAD5S4J3-F1
#
_entry.id   AF-A0AAD5S4J3-F1
#
_cell.length_a   1.000
_cell.length_b   1.000
_cell.length_c   1.000
_cell.angle_alpha   90.00
_cell.angle_beta   90.00
_cell.angle_gamma   90.00
#
_symmetry.space_group_name_H-M   'P 1'
#
loop_
_entity.id
_entity.type
_entity.pdbx_description
1 polymer ?
#
loop_
_entity_poly.entity_id
_entity_poly.type
_entity_poly.pdbx_seq_one_letter_code
_entity_poly.pdbx_strand_id
1 'polypeptide(L)'
;MLGRSKLELAYMRLFIPILRYPFLLDISLLAIYFAVNKQQGWQSARSWPAVAIYILMVAESAFYIFIFRPAHRRLQAEARHPPPTSRADRRRLVQTCLENIPDPERYLRVWFLEKDLKCIARGDVKRFLVWAFFDLDLDRSDVDDQVEEELDEYMQDVESLLGWRFPNGNTGAECLRLTIDAIEIKYRSFLWYLIVFAVIDLSTCVSMWIHGFGHRTTKDKLRSILVDVFPPRPYLLLSLPSTTASVELGYWARPHTVGPTVLPVLFLHGIGVGMWAYTKFFSSFPPEIGIIAPEFLNISARITGPEPLTKDALVATVKAILDQEGWGDFIVVTHSYGSVLATHVLNSCLGARVKGITLIDPVSLCLHLPDVAFNFTRRLPQSANEWQLWYFASTDLGVAHTLGRHFFWRENIAWKEGLVALGEQGESSGREVAVFLAEKDLIVDTPRVAQYVLGDKVPFDKLTQDNQWTQDGIDVFWCPGLDHGQVFDRVEDRMKVLGAVLKQARYHLYS
;
A
#
# COMPACT_ATOMS: atom_id res chain seq x y z
N MET A 1 14.46 -1.61 -4.10
CA MET A 1 13.90 -0.81 -5.23
C MET A 1 15.01 -0.36 -6.17
N LEU A 2 14.71 -0.07 -7.45
CA LEU A 2 15.70 0.56 -8.34
C LEU A 2 16.11 1.95 -7.84
N GLY A 3 17.29 2.41 -8.27
CA GLY A 3 17.76 3.77 -8.03
C GLY A 3 17.30 4.77 -9.10
N ARG A 4 18.06 5.86 -9.22
CA ARG A 4 17.79 6.98 -10.15
C ARG A 4 18.78 7.03 -11.34
N SER A 5 19.50 5.96 -11.63
CA SER A 5 20.52 5.99 -12.69
C SER A 5 19.90 6.00 -14.10
N LYS A 6 20.63 6.58 -15.07
CA LYS A 6 20.20 6.59 -16.49
C LYS A 6 20.10 5.18 -17.08
N LEU A 7 20.95 4.25 -16.62
CA LEU A 7 20.94 2.86 -17.08
C LEU A 7 19.68 2.13 -16.59
N GLU A 8 19.33 2.29 -15.31
CA GLU A 8 18.09 1.74 -14.76
C GLU A 8 16.85 2.33 -15.45
N LEU A 9 16.88 3.62 -15.78
CA LEU A 9 15.79 4.27 -16.51
C LEU A 9 15.65 3.70 -17.93
N ALA A 10 16.77 3.52 -18.64
CA ALA A 10 16.77 2.89 -19.95
C ALA A 10 16.25 1.45 -19.89
N TYR A 11 16.66 0.70 -18.87
CA TYR A 11 16.14 -0.65 -18.60
C TYR A 11 14.63 -0.65 -18.40
N MET A 12 14.09 0.22 -17.54
CA MET A 12 12.64 0.31 -17.31
C MET A 12 11.86 0.72 -18.56
N ARG A 13 12.38 1.68 -19.33
CA ARG A 13 11.77 2.11 -20.60
C ARG A 13 11.80 1.04 -21.69
N LEU A 14 12.72 0.07 -21.62
CA LEU A 14 12.75 -1.09 -22.52
C LEU A 14 11.85 -2.23 -22.02
N PHE A 15 11.86 -2.50 -20.72
CA PHE A 15 11.19 -3.66 -20.13
C PHE A 15 9.66 -3.48 -20.01
N ILE A 16 9.19 -2.28 -19.66
CA ILE A 16 7.75 -2.00 -19.49
C ILE A 16 6.97 -2.23 -20.81
N PRO A 17 7.43 -1.75 -21.99
CA PRO A 17 6.77 -2.06 -23.25
C PRO A 17 6.66 -3.55 -23.56
N ILE A 18 7.68 -4.35 -23.20
CA ILE A 18 7.63 -5.82 -23.38
C ILE A 18 6.48 -6.42 -22.59
N LEU A 19 6.32 -6.03 -21.32
CA LEU A 19 5.26 -6.53 -20.46
C LEU A 19 3.88 -5.97 -20.81
N ARG A 20 3.82 -4.76 -21.37
CA ARG A 20 2.56 -4.07 -21.70
C ARG A 20 2.04 -4.40 -23.09
N TYR A 21 2.92 -4.74 -24.03
CA TYR A 21 2.59 -4.99 -25.43
C TYR A 21 3.24 -6.28 -25.95
N PRO A 22 3.00 -7.43 -25.30
CA PRO A 22 3.64 -8.70 -25.67
C PRO A 22 3.36 -9.11 -27.12
N PHE A 23 2.18 -8.78 -27.68
CA PHE A 23 1.88 -9.03 -29.09
C PHE A 23 2.86 -8.38 -30.06
N LEU A 24 3.32 -7.15 -29.77
CA LEU A 24 4.30 -6.49 -30.63
C LEU A 24 5.64 -7.22 -30.57
N LEU A 25 6.01 -7.74 -29.40
CA LEU A 25 7.19 -8.58 -29.23
C LEU A 25 7.03 -9.90 -30.00
N ASP A 26 5.92 -10.62 -29.81
CA ASP A 26 5.67 -11.91 -30.44
C ASP A 26 5.65 -11.81 -31.98
N ILE A 27 4.98 -10.80 -32.53
CA ILE A 27 4.97 -10.53 -33.97
C ILE A 27 6.38 -10.21 -34.49
N SER A 28 7.15 -9.41 -33.74
CA SER A 28 8.52 -9.07 -34.12
C SER A 28 9.43 -10.29 -34.10
N LEU A 29 9.33 -11.14 -33.07
CA LEU A 29 10.07 -12.39 -32.96
C LEU A 29 9.73 -13.34 -34.11
N LEU A 30 8.44 -13.47 -34.46
CA LEU A 30 7.99 -14.31 -35.56
C LEU A 30 8.50 -13.78 -36.91
N ALA A 31 8.46 -12.46 -37.13
CA ALA A 31 8.97 -11.83 -38.35
C ALA A 31 10.49 -12.03 -38.50
N ILE A 32 11.25 -11.83 -37.44
CA ILE A 32 12.70 -12.10 -37.40
C ILE A 32 12.96 -13.58 -37.68
N TYR A 33 12.22 -14.47 -37.02
CA TYR A 33 12.37 -15.91 -37.19
C TYR A 33 12.16 -16.35 -38.65
N PHE A 34 11.13 -15.82 -39.32
CA PHE A 34 10.88 -16.10 -40.74
C PHE A 34 11.88 -15.43 -41.69
N ALA A 35 12.40 -14.26 -41.35
CA ALA A 35 13.47 -13.63 -42.12
C ALA A 35 14.75 -14.46 -42.09
N VAL A 36 15.14 -14.97 -40.92
CA VAL A 36 16.32 -15.82 -40.73
C VAL A 36 16.14 -17.19 -41.42
N ASN A 37 14.93 -17.77 -41.36
CA ASN A 37 14.64 -19.11 -41.88
C ASN A 37 13.96 -19.09 -43.25
N LYS A 38 14.13 -18.02 -44.04
CA LYS A 38 13.45 -17.83 -45.33
C LYS A 38 13.63 -19.01 -46.30
N GLN A 39 14.77 -19.70 -46.24
CA GLN A 39 15.07 -20.86 -47.08
C GLN A 39 14.19 -22.08 -46.78
N GLN A 40 13.66 -22.21 -45.56
CA GLN A 40 12.76 -23.31 -45.18
C GLN A 40 11.31 -23.08 -45.65
N GLY A 41 10.99 -21.89 -46.17
CA GLY A 41 9.67 -21.55 -46.69
C GLY A 41 8.55 -21.84 -45.69
N TRP A 42 7.49 -22.52 -46.13
CA TRP A 42 6.34 -22.85 -45.29
C TRP A 42 6.65 -23.82 -44.13
N GLN A 43 7.79 -24.53 -44.18
CA GLN A 43 8.16 -25.47 -43.12
C GLN A 43 8.58 -24.75 -41.84
N SER A 44 9.15 -23.54 -41.92
CA SER A 44 9.50 -22.75 -40.74
C SER A 44 8.25 -22.35 -39.93
N ALA A 45 7.10 -22.16 -40.57
CA ALA A 45 5.85 -21.87 -39.86
C ALA A 45 5.36 -23.05 -38.97
N ARG A 46 5.80 -24.27 -39.27
CA ARG A 46 5.44 -25.49 -38.49
C ARG A 46 6.54 -25.94 -37.53
N SER A 47 7.65 -25.22 -37.51
CA SER A 47 8.76 -25.50 -36.61
C SER A 47 8.38 -25.21 -35.15
N TRP A 48 9.03 -25.90 -34.22
CA TRP A 48 8.75 -25.73 -32.78
C TRP A 48 8.89 -24.28 -32.28
N PRO A 49 9.83 -23.42 -32.76
CA PRO A 49 9.92 -22.04 -32.30
C PRO A 49 8.72 -21.20 -32.74
N ALA A 50 8.27 -21.36 -34.00
CA ALA A 50 7.10 -20.65 -34.50
C ALA A 50 5.83 -21.09 -33.75
N VAL A 51 5.68 -22.40 -33.52
CA VAL A 51 4.57 -22.96 -32.73
C VAL A 51 4.59 -22.43 -31.28
N ALA A 52 5.75 -22.32 -30.64
CA ALA A 52 5.86 -21.75 -29.30
C ALA A 52 5.40 -20.28 -29.25
N ILE A 53 5.78 -19.47 -30.24
CA ILE A 53 5.31 -18.07 -30.33
C ILE A 53 3.80 -18.02 -30.56
N TYR A 54 3.24 -18.89 -31.41
CA TYR A 54 1.78 -18.98 -31.60
C TYR A 54 1.05 -19.32 -30.30
N ILE A 55 1.58 -20.26 -29.51
CA ILE A 55 1.02 -20.63 -28.21
C ILE A 55 1.02 -19.42 -27.26
N LEU A 56 2.11 -18.64 -27.21
CA LEU A 56 2.17 -17.42 -26.40
C LEU A 56 1.11 -16.40 -26.83
N MET A 57 0.97 -16.15 -28.13
CA MET A 57 -0.04 -15.24 -28.67
C MET A 57 -1.47 -15.69 -28.37
N VAL A 58 -1.75 -17.00 -28.44
CA VAL A 58 -3.06 -17.58 -28.10
C VAL A 58 -3.32 -17.50 -26.60
N ALA A 59 -2.32 -17.80 -25.77
CA ALA A 59 -2.42 -17.71 -24.31
C ALA A 59 -2.67 -16.27 -23.86
N GLU A 60 -1.93 -15.31 -24.42
CA GLU A 60 -2.12 -13.88 -24.19
C GLU A 60 -3.51 -13.40 -24.63
N SER A 61 -3.98 -13.83 -25.81
CA SER A 61 -5.34 -13.55 -26.30
C SER A 61 -6.40 -14.08 -25.34
N ALA A 62 -6.27 -15.33 -24.91
CA ALA A 62 -7.20 -15.98 -24.00
C ALA A 62 -7.20 -15.27 -22.64
N PHE A 63 -6.04 -14.98 -22.08
CA PHE A 63 -5.89 -14.24 -20.83
C PHE A 63 -6.57 -12.86 -20.92
N TYR A 64 -6.31 -12.11 -21.99
CA TYR A 64 -6.91 -10.79 -22.19
C TYR A 64 -8.44 -10.87 -22.23
N ILE A 65 -9.00 -11.80 -23.02
CA ILE A 65 -10.44 -11.92 -23.26
C ILE A 65 -11.18 -12.46 -22.04
N PHE A 66 -10.65 -13.51 -21.39
CA PHE A 66 -11.36 -14.28 -20.37
C PHE A 66 -11.03 -13.86 -18.94
N ILE A 67 -9.88 -13.22 -18.69
CA ILE A 67 -9.45 -12.86 -17.32
C ILE A 67 -9.31 -11.34 -17.20
N PHE A 68 -8.43 -10.71 -17.98
CA PHE A 68 -8.13 -9.28 -17.81
C PHE A 68 -9.34 -8.40 -18.11
N ARG A 69 -9.99 -8.57 -19.26
CA ARG A 69 -11.10 -7.69 -19.69
C ARG A 69 -12.32 -7.79 -18.75
N PRO A 70 -12.78 -8.98 -18.30
CA PRO A 70 -13.84 -9.08 -17.31
C PRO A 70 -13.44 -8.46 -15.96
N ALA A 71 -12.22 -8.73 -15.48
CA ALA A 71 -11.72 -8.14 -14.23
C ALA A 71 -11.67 -6.61 -14.33
N HIS A 72 -11.08 -6.07 -15.40
CA HIS A 72 -10.99 -4.63 -15.64
C HIS A 72 -12.36 -3.97 -15.67
N ARG A 73 -13.38 -4.59 -16.28
CA ARG A 73 -14.75 -4.05 -16.28
C ARG A 73 -15.36 -4.04 -14.88
N ARG A 74 -15.22 -5.13 -14.15
CA ARG A 74 -15.78 -5.26 -12.79
C ARG A 74 -15.18 -4.24 -11.84
N LEU A 75 -13.86 -4.07 -11.87
CA LEU A 75 -13.13 -3.19 -10.95
C LEU A 75 -13.22 -1.70 -11.31
N GLN A 76 -14.00 -1.33 -12.32
CA GLN A 76 -14.33 0.08 -12.61
C GLN A 76 -15.65 0.50 -11.96
N ALA A 77 -16.32 -0.40 -11.22
CA ALA A 77 -17.51 -0.08 -10.44
C ALA A 77 -17.23 1.03 -9.41
N GLU A 78 -18.28 1.72 -8.99
CA GLU A 78 -18.21 2.82 -8.03
C GLU A 78 -17.88 2.31 -6.61
N ALA A 79 -17.26 3.19 -5.83
CA ALA A 79 -16.91 2.89 -4.45
C ALA A 79 -18.18 2.73 -3.60
N ARG A 80 -18.15 1.81 -2.64
CA ARG A 80 -19.16 1.74 -1.59
C ARG A 80 -18.64 2.52 -0.39
N HIS A 81 -19.12 3.73 -0.24
CA HIS A 81 -18.66 4.64 0.81
C HIS A 81 -19.10 4.17 2.22
N PRO A 82 -18.27 4.42 3.25
CA PRO A 82 -18.63 4.16 4.63
C PRO A 82 -19.83 5.00 5.07
N PRO A 83 -20.49 4.64 6.18
CA PRO A 83 -21.58 5.44 6.73
C PRO A 83 -21.16 6.90 6.98
N PRO A 84 -22.07 7.87 6.77
CA PRO A 84 -21.78 9.27 7.06
C PRO A 84 -21.37 9.49 8.52
N THR A 85 -20.33 10.29 8.73
CA THR A 85 -19.88 10.70 10.06
C THR A 85 -20.80 11.77 10.65
N SER A 86 -20.69 12.04 11.96
CA SER A 86 -21.44 13.15 12.56
C SER A 86 -20.82 14.50 12.17
N ARG A 87 -21.61 15.58 12.15
CA ARG A 87 -21.11 16.96 11.93
C ARG A 87 -20.01 17.34 12.93
N ALA A 88 -20.13 16.92 14.19
CA ALA A 88 -19.13 17.17 15.23
C ALA A 88 -17.80 16.47 14.92
N ASP A 89 -17.83 15.21 14.49
CA ASP A 89 -16.63 14.46 14.13
C ASP A 89 -15.98 15.03 12.87
N ARG A 90 -16.77 15.40 11.85
CA ARG A 90 -16.27 16.10 10.66
C ARG A 90 -15.59 17.41 11.02
N ARG A 91 -16.23 18.25 11.84
CA ARG A 91 -15.67 19.54 12.26
C ARG A 91 -14.33 19.35 12.96
N ARG A 92 -14.25 18.37 13.87
CA ARG A 92 -13.00 18.03 14.56
C ARG A 92 -11.93 17.57 13.60
N LEU A 93 -12.27 16.71 12.63
CA LEU A 93 -11.33 16.23 11.64
C LEU A 93 -10.82 17.35 10.73
N VAL A 94 -11.70 18.23 10.23
CA VAL A 94 -11.32 19.40 9.44
C VAL A 94 -10.36 20.28 10.21
N GLN A 95 -10.71 20.65 11.44
CA GLN A 95 -9.85 21.47 12.30
C GLN A 95 -8.49 20.81 12.52
N THR A 96 -8.46 19.51 12.84
CA THR A 96 -7.20 18.77 13.04
C THR A 96 -6.35 18.78 11.77
N CYS A 97 -6.95 18.65 10.58
CA CYS A 97 -6.23 18.76 9.32
C CYS A 97 -5.65 20.17 9.14
N LEU A 98 -6.48 21.22 9.28
CA LEU A 98 -6.06 22.61 9.09
C LEU A 98 -4.91 23.01 10.02
N GLU A 99 -4.94 22.57 11.29
CA GLU A 99 -3.88 22.80 12.28
C GLU A 99 -2.55 22.13 11.91
N ASN A 100 -2.57 21.10 11.06
CA ASN A 100 -1.41 20.31 10.66
C ASN A 100 -0.95 20.55 9.21
N ILE A 101 -1.56 21.51 8.50
CA ILE A 101 -1.11 21.94 7.17
C ILE A 101 0.07 22.91 7.29
N PRO A 102 1.26 22.59 6.75
CA PRO A 102 2.44 23.48 6.84
C PRO A 102 2.31 24.71 5.95
N ASP A 103 1.84 24.45 4.75
CA ASP A 103 1.86 25.35 3.61
C ASP A 103 0.48 25.19 2.94
N PRO A 104 -0.46 26.07 3.31
CA PRO A 104 -1.82 26.02 2.80
C PRO A 104 -1.90 26.22 1.28
N GLU A 105 -1.01 27.04 0.71
CA GLU A 105 -0.95 27.26 -0.73
C GLU A 105 -0.51 25.99 -1.44
N ARG A 106 0.63 25.40 -1.06
CA ARG A 106 1.08 24.12 -1.62
C ARG A 106 0.03 23.03 -1.44
N TYR A 107 -0.59 22.94 -0.26
CA TYR A 107 -1.61 21.96 0.04
C TYR A 107 -2.72 21.96 -1.02
N LEU A 108 -3.32 23.12 -1.29
CA LEU A 108 -4.36 23.21 -2.32
C LEU A 108 -3.80 23.03 -3.72
N ARG A 109 -2.67 23.63 -4.07
CA ARG A 109 -2.09 23.49 -5.42
C ARG A 109 -1.89 22.03 -5.80
N VAL A 110 -1.32 21.21 -4.92
CA VAL A 110 -1.08 19.78 -5.21
C VAL A 110 -2.40 18.98 -5.26
N TRP A 111 -3.35 19.23 -4.35
CA TRP A 111 -4.70 18.64 -4.44
C TRP A 111 -5.42 18.98 -5.75
N PHE A 112 -5.14 20.16 -6.31
CA PHE A 112 -5.63 20.65 -7.60
C PHE A 112 -4.65 20.44 -8.77
N LEU A 113 -3.84 19.37 -8.72
CA LEU A 113 -2.96 18.95 -9.82
C LEU A 113 -1.95 20.02 -10.25
N GLU A 114 -1.31 20.66 -9.27
CA GLU A 114 -0.30 21.72 -9.42
C GLU A 114 -0.81 23.04 -10.03
N LYS A 115 -2.13 23.23 -10.15
CA LYS A 115 -2.74 24.47 -10.64
C LYS A 115 -2.42 25.67 -9.73
N ASP A 116 -2.35 26.86 -10.32
CA ASP A 116 -2.24 28.13 -9.60
C ASP A 116 -3.58 28.43 -8.89
N LEU A 117 -3.54 28.97 -7.66
CA LEU A 117 -4.72 29.36 -6.89
C LEU A 117 -5.63 30.34 -7.64
N LYS A 118 -5.07 31.17 -8.52
CA LYS A 118 -5.84 32.10 -9.37
C LYS A 118 -6.74 31.39 -10.38
N CYS A 119 -6.43 30.13 -10.68
CA CYS A 119 -7.20 29.29 -11.61
C CYS A 119 -8.22 28.41 -10.88
N ILE A 120 -8.48 28.65 -9.59
CA ILE A 120 -9.40 27.89 -8.75
C ILE A 120 -10.47 28.86 -8.24
N ALA A 121 -11.74 28.46 -8.29
CA ALA A 121 -12.84 29.22 -7.68
C ALA A 121 -13.41 28.52 -6.45
N ARG A 122 -14.25 29.25 -5.70
CA ARG A 122 -14.88 28.77 -4.47
C ARG A 122 -15.65 27.45 -4.67
N GLY A 123 -16.35 27.30 -5.79
CA GLY A 123 -17.09 26.08 -6.12
C GLY A 123 -16.19 24.86 -6.37
N ASP A 124 -14.99 25.07 -6.91
CA ASP A 124 -14.02 23.99 -7.11
C ASP A 124 -13.49 23.46 -5.76
N VAL A 125 -13.22 24.36 -4.82
CA VAL A 125 -12.78 24.02 -3.45
C VAL A 125 -13.91 23.33 -2.68
N LYS A 126 -15.16 23.81 -2.78
CA LYS A 126 -16.32 23.11 -2.19
C LYS A 126 -16.43 21.67 -2.69
N ARG A 127 -16.25 21.43 -3.99
CA ARG A 127 -16.25 20.08 -4.57
C ARG A 127 -15.15 19.18 -3.98
N PHE A 128 -13.96 19.73 -3.75
CA PHE A 128 -12.89 19.03 -3.05
C PHE A 128 -13.29 18.70 -1.60
N LEU A 129 -13.81 19.67 -0.84
CA LEU A 129 -14.19 19.49 0.57
C LEU A 129 -15.32 18.47 0.76
N VAL A 130 -16.31 18.47 -0.14
CA VAL A 130 -17.41 17.50 -0.13
C VAL A 130 -16.89 16.08 -0.30
N TRP A 131 -16.04 15.84 -1.29
CA TRP A 131 -15.41 14.53 -1.44
C TRP A 131 -14.57 14.18 -0.21
N ALA A 132 -13.71 15.11 0.22
CA ALA A 132 -12.73 14.84 1.26
C ALA A 132 -13.38 14.50 2.62
N PHE A 133 -14.44 15.20 3.02
CA PHE A 133 -15.02 15.11 4.36
C PHE A 133 -16.40 14.46 4.43
N PHE A 134 -17.12 14.38 3.31
CA PHE A 134 -18.47 13.80 3.25
C PHE A 134 -18.57 12.55 2.39
N ASP A 135 -17.53 12.21 1.61
CA ASP A 135 -17.57 11.08 0.66
C ASP A 135 -18.65 11.21 -0.44
N LEU A 136 -19.08 12.44 -0.75
CA LEU A 136 -20.11 12.70 -1.75
C LEU A 136 -19.52 13.25 -3.07
N ASP A 137 -20.28 13.12 -4.14
CA ASP A 137 -19.98 13.70 -5.46
C ASP A 137 -21.03 14.76 -5.83
N LEU A 138 -20.64 16.04 -5.76
CA LEU A 138 -21.50 17.15 -6.17
C LEU A 138 -21.89 17.11 -7.66
N ASP A 139 -21.14 16.38 -8.49
CA ASP A 139 -21.47 16.24 -9.91
C ASP A 139 -22.67 15.27 -10.13
N ARG A 140 -23.09 14.54 -9.09
CA ARG A 140 -24.10 13.46 -9.16
C ARG A 140 -25.19 13.53 -8.10
N SER A 141 -25.01 14.32 -7.05
CA SER A 141 -25.91 14.34 -5.91
C SER A 141 -26.11 15.76 -5.41
N ASP A 142 -27.37 16.11 -5.18
CA ASP A 142 -27.73 17.33 -4.48
C ASP A 142 -27.44 17.15 -2.99
N VAL A 143 -26.89 18.19 -2.37
CA VAL A 143 -26.68 18.26 -0.92
C VAL A 143 -27.80 19.06 -0.27
N ASP A 144 -28.15 18.71 0.96
CA ASP A 144 -29.14 19.47 1.72
C ASP A 144 -28.58 20.80 2.25
N ASP A 145 -29.47 21.68 2.71
CA ASP A 145 -29.11 23.00 3.23
C ASP A 145 -28.15 22.92 4.44
N GLN A 146 -28.18 21.83 5.21
CA GLN A 146 -27.30 21.68 6.39
C GLN A 146 -25.87 21.36 5.97
N VAL A 147 -25.71 20.50 4.96
CA VAL A 147 -24.40 20.19 4.37
C VAL A 147 -23.85 21.43 3.67
N GLU A 148 -24.67 22.18 2.94
CA GLU A 148 -24.23 23.41 2.27
C GLU A 148 -23.74 24.47 3.28
N GLU A 149 -24.46 24.66 4.39
CA GLU A 149 -24.04 25.54 5.50
C GLU A 149 -22.69 25.08 6.09
N GLU A 150 -22.54 23.79 6.37
CA GLU A 150 -21.31 23.22 6.92
C GLU A 150 -20.12 23.36 5.95
N LEU A 151 -20.35 23.23 4.64
CA LEU A 151 -19.33 23.45 3.61
C LEU A 151 -18.90 24.91 3.51
N ASP A 152 -19.83 25.85 3.68
CA ASP A 152 -19.50 27.27 3.70
C ASP A 152 -18.66 27.65 4.93
N GLU A 153 -18.88 27.01 6.07
CA GLU A 153 -18.00 27.12 7.25
C GLU A 153 -16.59 26.62 6.93
N TYR A 154 -16.45 25.41 6.37
CA TYR A 154 -15.13 24.86 6.01
C TYR A 154 -14.41 25.68 4.94
N MET A 155 -15.16 26.22 3.97
CA MET A 155 -14.61 27.11 2.97
C MET A 155 -14.04 28.39 3.59
N GLN A 156 -14.75 28.99 4.56
CA GLN A 156 -14.27 30.17 5.28
C GLN A 156 -13.02 29.88 6.09
N ASP A 157 -12.93 28.71 6.73
CA ASP A 157 -11.73 28.30 7.46
C ASP A 157 -10.53 28.17 6.52
N VAL A 158 -10.73 27.58 5.32
CA VAL A 158 -9.68 27.46 4.29
C VAL A 158 -9.23 28.84 3.79
N GLU A 159 -10.15 29.75 3.48
CA GLU A 159 -9.82 31.13 3.06
C GLU A 159 -9.07 31.89 4.16
N SER A 160 -9.46 31.67 5.41
CA SER A 160 -8.82 32.29 6.58
C SER A 160 -7.40 31.77 6.78
N LEU A 161 -7.20 30.45 6.63
CA LEU A 161 -5.89 29.81 6.72
C LEU A 161 -4.94 30.29 5.62
N LEU A 162 -5.44 30.48 4.40
CA LEU A 162 -4.65 30.97 3.26
C LEU A 162 -4.38 32.47 3.31
N GLY A 163 -5.23 33.24 3.99
CA GLY A 163 -5.29 34.70 3.81
C GLY A 163 -5.71 35.11 2.40
N TRP A 164 -6.43 34.23 1.67
CA TRP A 164 -6.84 34.40 0.28
C TRP A 164 -8.33 34.12 0.13
N ARG A 165 -9.05 35.00 -0.58
CA ARG A 165 -10.46 34.79 -0.94
C ARG A 165 -10.57 34.35 -2.39
N PHE A 166 -11.25 33.23 -2.61
CA PHE A 166 -11.44 32.70 -3.96
C PHE A 166 -12.54 33.46 -4.69
N PRO A 167 -12.44 33.62 -6.02
CA PRO A 167 -13.54 34.15 -6.81
C PRO A 167 -14.76 33.23 -6.69
N ASN A 168 -15.96 33.83 -6.71
CA ASN A 168 -17.21 33.09 -6.73
C ASN A 168 -17.38 32.33 -8.06
N GLY A 169 -18.12 31.23 -8.01
CA GLY A 169 -18.40 30.39 -9.17
C GLY A 169 -17.51 29.15 -9.25
N ASN A 170 -17.36 28.62 -10.46
CA ASN A 170 -16.66 27.38 -10.76
C ASN A 170 -15.81 27.58 -12.03
N THR A 171 -14.52 27.23 -11.97
CA THR A 171 -13.58 27.34 -13.10
C THR A 171 -13.47 26.04 -13.90
N GLY A 172 -13.98 24.94 -13.37
CA GLY A 172 -13.74 23.59 -13.88
C GLY A 172 -12.40 23.03 -13.43
N ALA A 173 -11.83 23.54 -12.33
CA ALA A 173 -10.54 23.08 -11.84
C ALA A 173 -10.65 21.65 -11.28
N GLU A 174 -10.07 20.69 -12.01
CA GLU A 174 -9.92 19.33 -11.53
C GLU A 174 -9.12 19.26 -10.23
N CYS A 175 -9.64 18.50 -9.27
CA CYS A 175 -8.96 18.11 -8.05
C CYS A 175 -8.92 16.58 -7.95
N LEU A 176 -7.97 16.08 -7.17
CA LEU A 176 -7.90 14.67 -6.83
C LEU A 176 -9.09 14.26 -5.98
N ARG A 177 -9.87 13.28 -6.46
CA ARG A 177 -10.96 12.64 -5.71
C ARG A 177 -10.86 11.13 -5.83
N LEU A 178 -9.94 10.51 -5.08
CA LEU A 178 -9.50 9.12 -5.28
C LEU A 178 -10.65 8.09 -5.40
N THR A 179 -11.66 8.20 -4.54
CA THR A 179 -12.79 7.25 -4.48
C THR A 179 -13.85 7.47 -5.55
N ILE A 180 -13.83 8.60 -6.25
CA ILE A 180 -14.81 9.02 -7.25
C ILE A 180 -14.20 9.00 -8.66
N ASP A 181 -12.97 9.50 -8.79
CA ASP A 181 -12.27 9.61 -10.05
C ASP A 181 -12.09 8.25 -10.74
N ALA A 182 -11.92 8.29 -12.07
CA ALA A 182 -11.60 7.11 -12.86
C ALA A 182 -10.26 6.50 -12.41
N ILE A 183 -10.23 5.17 -12.27
CA ILE A 183 -9.05 4.43 -11.88
C ILE A 183 -8.15 4.24 -13.09
N GLU A 184 -6.89 4.68 -12.99
CA GLU A 184 -5.89 4.44 -14.03
C GLU A 184 -5.31 3.03 -13.90
N ILE A 185 -5.75 2.12 -14.77
CA ILE A 185 -5.21 0.75 -14.87
C ILE A 185 -4.41 0.61 -16.16
N LYS A 186 -3.21 0.05 -16.08
CA LYS A 186 -2.42 -0.33 -17.27
C LYS A 186 -2.37 -1.83 -17.42
N TYR A 187 -2.48 -2.30 -18.66
CA TYR A 187 -2.41 -3.73 -18.98
C TYR A 187 -1.09 -4.38 -18.52
N ARG A 188 -1.20 -5.54 -17.87
CA ARG A 188 -0.09 -6.45 -17.56
C ARG A 188 -0.34 -7.74 -18.34
N SER A 189 0.64 -8.16 -19.11
CA SER A 189 0.57 -9.37 -19.94
C SER A 189 0.42 -10.65 -19.13
N PHE A 190 0.01 -11.72 -19.82
CA PHE A 190 0.07 -13.07 -19.27
C PHE A 190 1.51 -13.42 -18.82
N LEU A 191 2.52 -12.96 -19.57
CA LEU A 191 3.93 -13.14 -19.21
C LEU A 191 4.27 -12.55 -17.83
N TRP A 192 3.75 -11.38 -17.47
CA TRP A 192 3.95 -10.80 -16.14
C TRP A 192 3.41 -11.73 -15.03
N TYR A 193 2.17 -12.21 -15.19
CA TYR A 193 1.57 -13.11 -14.20
C TYR A 193 2.23 -14.49 -14.19
N LEU A 194 2.80 -14.94 -15.31
CA LEU A 194 3.64 -16.14 -15.34
C LEU A 194 4.92 -15.95 -14.54
N ILE A 195 5.56 -14.77 -14.58
CA ILE A 195 6.73 -14.45 -13.74
C ILE A 195 6.32 -14.44 -12.26
N VAL A 196 5.20 -13.81 -11.93
CA VAL A 196 4.65 -13.79 -10.56
C VAL A 196 4.43 -15.23 -10.05
N PHE A 197 3.80 -16.07 -10.86
CA PHE A 197 3.56 -17.47 -10.55
C PHE A 197 4.84 -18.31 -10.42
N ALA A 198 5.66 -18.33 -11.46
CA ALA A 198 6.74 -19.30 -11.59
C ALA A 198 7.98 -18.89 -10.77
N VAL A 199 8.22 -17.59 -10.63
CA VAL A 199 9.42 -17.07 -9.97
C VAL A 199 9.07 -16.59 -8.57
N ILE A 200 8.12 -15.66 -8.45
CA ILE A 200 7.86 -14.97 -7.17
C ILE A 200 7.20 -15.90 -6.17
N ASP A 201 6.08 -16.56 -6.53
CA ASP A 201 5.37 -17.45 -5.61
C ASP A 201 6.24 -18.64 -5.20
N LEU A 202 6.91 -19.29 -6.15
CA LEU A 202 7.78 -20.43 -5.87
C LEU A 202 8.93 -20.04 -4.93
N SER A 203 9.64 -18.96 -5.24
CA SER A 203 10.78 -18.50 -4.42
C SER A 203 10.33 -18.06 -3.03
N THR A 204 9.15 -17.43 -2.93
CA THR A 204 8.54 -17.08 -1.64
C THR A 204 8.23 -18.32 -0.83
N CYS A 205 7.53 -19.31 -1.40
CA CYS A 205 7.15 -20.52 -0.67
C CYS A 205 8.37 -21.28 -0.17
N VAL A 206 9.35 -21.50 -1.04
CA VAL A 206 10.61 -22.18 -0.68
C VAL A 206 11.31 -21.43 0.44
N SER A 207 11.45 -20.10 0.31
CA SER A 207 12.10 -19.28 1.34
C SER A 207 11.35 -19.34 2.67
N MET A 208 10.02 -19.18 2.67
CA MET A 208 9.21 -19.20 3.88
C MET A 208 9.29 -20.56 4.59
N TRP A 209 9.19 -21.67 3.85
CA TRP A 209 9.32 -23.01 4.43
C TRP A 209 10.71 -23.28 5.02
N ILE A 210 11.79 -22.87 4.34
CA ILE A 210 13.16 -23.01 4.85
C ILE A 210 13.33 -22.27 6.19
N HIS A 211 12.63 -21.15 6.38
CA HIS A 211 12.69 -20.35 7.61
C HIS A 211 11.60 -20.71 8.64
N GLY A 212 10.97 -21.89 8.51
CA GLY A 212 10.08 -22.45 9.51
C GLY A 212 8.63 -21.93 9.48
N PHE A 213 8.22 -21.24 8.42
CA PHE A 213 6.83 -20.80 8.28
C PHE A 213 5.97 -21.92 7.69
N GLY A 214 4.80 -22.12 8.27
CA GLY A 214 3.69 -22.83 7.64
C GLY A 214 2.73 -21.84 6.99
N HIS A 215 2.12 -22.22 5.86
CA HIS A 215 1.03 -21.44 5.26
C HIS A 215 -0.31 -21.98 5.73
N ARG A 216 -1.22 -21.08 6.08
CA ARG A 216 -2.61 -21.38 6.41
C ARG A 216 -3.53 -20.68 5.42
N THR A 217 -4.54 -21.40 4.97
CA THR A 217 -5.48 -20.93 3.94
C THR A 217 -6.93 -21.01 4.42
N THR A 218 -7.82 -20.31 3.72
CA THR A 218 -9.27 -20.37 3.96
C THR A 218 -9.79 -21.81 3.80
N LYS A 219 -10.99 -22.09 4.34
CA LYS A 219 -11.57 -23.44 4.31
C LYS A 219 -11.83 -23.95 2.89
N ASP A 220 -12.19 -23.07 1.96
CA ASP A 220 -12.46 -23.42 0.56
C ASP A 220 -11.19 -23.34 -0.32
N LYS A 221 -10.30 -24.32 -0.11
CA LYS A 221 -9.00 -24.40 -0.79
C LYS A 221 -9.12 -24.42 -2.31
N LEU A 222 -10.05 -25.22 -2.85
CA LEU A 222 -10.13 -25.44 -4.30
C LEU A 222 -10.59 -24.16 -5.02
N ARG A 223 -11.56 -23.46 -4.45
CA ARG A 223 -12.00 -22.17 -4.98
C ARG A 223 -10.89 -21.12 -4.93
N SER A 224 -10.17 -21.05 -3.81
CA SER A 224 -9.04 -20.12 -3.64
C SER A 224 -7.91 -20.38 -4.67
N ILE A 225 -7.65 -21.65 -4.99
CA ILE A 225 -6.61 -22.06 -5.95
C ILE A 225 -6.99 -21.73 -7.40
N LEU A 226 -8.25 -21.99 -7.78
CA LEU A 226 -8.65 -22.06 -9.20
C LEU A 226 -9.47 -20.87 -9.69
N VAL A 227 -10.14 -20.14 -8.81
CA VAL A 227 -11.16 -19.15 -9.19
C VAL A 227 -10.86 -17.78 -8.59
N ASP A 228 -10.56 -17.71 -7.30
CA ASP A 228 -10.53 -16.44 -6.58
C ASP A 228 -9.26 -15.62 -6.85
N VAL A 229 -8.19 -16.22 -7.37
CA VAL A 229 -6.91 -15.52 -7.57
C VAL A 229 -6.25 -15.95 -8.87
N PHE A 230 -5.80 -14.97 -9.65
CA PHE A 230 -4.93 -15.19 -10.79
C PHE A 230 -3.57 -14.47 -10.59
N PRO A 231 -2.44 -15.14 -10.83
CA PRO A 231 -2.30 -16.53 -11.29
C PRO A 231 -2.74 -17.57 -10.23
N PRO A 232 -3.07 -18.81 -10.65
CA PRO A 232 -3.43 -19.89 -9.73
C PRO A 232 -2.33 -20.18 -8.71
N ARG A 233 -2.70 -20.60 -7.49
CA ARG A 233 -1.76 -20.82 -6.38
C ARG A 233 -1.70 -22.29 -5.94
N PRO A 234 -1.14 -23.21 -6.74
CA PRO A 234 -1.18 -24.64 -6.49
C PRO A 234 -0.45 -25.06 -5.19
N TYR A 235 0.51 -24.26 -4.71
CA TYR A 235 1.17 -24.51 -3.44
C TYR A 235 0.21 -24.48 -2.24
N LEU A 236 -0.99 -23.89 -2.37
CA LEU A 236 -2.03 -23.93 -1.33
C LEU A 236 -2.52 -25.35 -1.03
N LEU A 237 -2.22 -26.33 -1.89
CA LEU A 237 -2.43 -27.75 -1.61
C LEU A 237 -1.61 -28.23 -0.41
N LEU A 238 -0.43 -27.63 -0.19
CA LEU A 238 0.46 -27.92 0.93
C LEU A 238 0.13 -27.09 2.18
N SER A 239 -0.75 -26.11 2.06
CA SER A 239 -1.16 -25.24 3.19
C SER A 239 -2.11 -25.96 4.13
N LEU A 240 -2.05 -25.62 5.42
CA LEU A 240 -3.01 -26.12 6.40
C LEU A 240 -4.33 -25.33 6.29
N PRO A 241 -5.50 -26.00 6.31
CA PRO A 241 -6.75 -25.26 6.37
C PRO A 241 -6.86 -24.52 7.71
N SER A 242 -7.41 -23.32 7.69
CA SER A 242 -7.81 -22.62 8.90
C SER A 242 -8.87 -23.43 9.64
N THR A 243 -8.72 -23.56 10.96
CA THR A 243 -9.72 -24.22 11.81
C THR A 243 -10.99 -23.37 11.94
N THR A 244 -10.86 -22.06 11.73
CA THR A 244 -11.90 -21.06 11.99
C THR A 244 -12.48 -20.53 10.69
N ALA A 245 -13.81 -20.47 10.57
CA ALA A 245 -14.49 -20.01 9.36
C ALA A 245 -14.38 -18.50 9.12
N SER A 246 -14.09 -17.73 10.18
CA SER A 246 -13.89 -16.27 10.15
C SER A 246 -12.54 -15.84 9.56
N VAL A 247 -11.67 -16.79 9.20
CA VAL A 247 -10.41 -16.48 8.54
C VAL A 247 -10.67 -16.42 7.03
N GLU A 248 -10.84 -15.20 6.54
CA GLU A 248 -11.15 -14.90 5.13
C GLU A 248 -9.89 -14.69 4.26
N LEU A 249 -8.70 -14.67 4.88
CA LEU A 249 -7.43 -14.46 4.20
C LEU A 249 -6.43 -15.59 4.47
N GLY A 250 -5.59 -15.89 3.48
CA GLY A 250 -4.43 -16.77 3.67
C GLY A 250 -3.31 -16.05 4.42
N TYR A 251 -2.54 -16.75 5.24
CA TYR A 251 -1.43 -16.16 6.00
C TYR A 251 -0.29 -17.14 6.21
N TRP A 252 0.92 -16.60 6.38
CA TRP A 252 2.08 -17.35 6.81
C TRP A 252 2.23 -17.23 8.33
N ALA A 253 2.54 -18.33 8.99
CA ALA A 253 2.77 -18.36 10.44
C ALA A 253 4.02 -19.17 10.76
N ARG A 254 4.93 -18.58 11.53
CA ARG A 254 6.01 -19.29 12.20
C ARG A 254 5.66 -19.42 13.69
N PRO A 255 5.75 -20.63 14.28
CA PRO A 255 5.42 -20.84 15.69
C PRO A 255 6.24 -19.94 16.62
N HIS A 256 5.60 -19.43 17.68
CA HIS A 256 6.29 -18.75 18.77
C HIS A 256 6.67 -19.78 19.84
N THR A 257 7.97 -19.93 20.10
CA THR A 257 8.49 -20.96 21.03
C THR A 257 9.30 -20.39 22.19
N VAL A 258 9.46 -19.07 22.26
CA VAL A 258 10.05 -18.39 23.42
C VAL A 258 9.04 -18.31 24.57
N GLY A 259 9.54 -18.16 25.80
CA GLY A 259 8.74 -17.94 26.99
C GLY A 259 7.82 -16.71 26.90
N PRO A 260 6.81 -16.64 27.79
CA PRO A 260 5.67 -15.71 27.69
C PRO A 260 6.03 -14.23 27.86
N THR A 261 7.26 -13.91 28.24
CA THR A 261 7.74 -12.53 28.42
C THR A 261 8.16 -11.88 27.10
N VAL A 262 8.47 -12.68 26.08
CA VAL A 262 8.81 -12.23 24.73
C VAL A 262 7.53 -12.16 23.92
N LEU A 263 7.40 -11.11 23.12
CA LEU A 263 6.19 -10.86 22.34
C LEU A 263 6.36 -11.36 20.90
N PRO A 264 5.36 -12.04 20.33
CA PRO A 264 5.36 -12.44 18.93
C PRO A 264 5.03 -11.26 18.01
N VAL A 265 5.28 -11.44 16.71
CA VAL A 265 5.21 -10.36 15.70
C VAL A 265 4.06 -10.58 14.72
N LEU A 266 3.16 -9.60 14.62
CA LEU A 266 2.24 -9.46 13.49
C LEU A 266 2.87 -8.56 12.43
N PHE A 267 3.18 -9.12 11.26
CA PHE A 267 3.77 -8.39 10.15
C PHE A 267 2.71 -8.00 9.10
N LEU A 268 2.55 -6.70 8.85
CA LEU A 268 1.59 -6.14 7.89
C LEU A 268 2.34 -5.51 6.70
N HIS A 269 2.27 -6.18 5.55
CA HIS A 269 3.07 -5.82 4.38
C HIS A 269 2.48 -4.66 3.55
N GLY A 270 3.34 -4.00 2.80
CA GLY A 270 2.97 -2.96 1.83
C GLY A 270 2.60 -3.49 0.44
N ILE A 271 2.24 -2.57 -0.46
CA ILE A 271 1.97 -2.83 -1.88
C ILE A 271 3.24 -3.38 -2.56
N GLY A 272 3.09 -4.40 -3.42
CA GLY A 272 4.21 -4.91 -4.21
C GLY A 272 3.96 -6.30 -4.77
N VAL A 273 4.96 -7.18 -4.68
CA VAL A 273 4.91 -8.56 -5.21
C VAL A 273 4.60 -9.61 -4.13
N GLY A 274 4.00 -9.19 -3.01
CA GLY A 274 3.68 -10.03 -1.86
C GLY A 274 4.87 -10.26 -0.92
N MET A 275 4.87 -11.40 -0.23
CA MET A 275 5.84 -11.70 0.84
C MET A 275 7.29 -11.83 0.38
N TRP A 276 7.53 -12.04 -0.92
CA TRP A 276 8.88 -12.12 -1.49
C TRP A 276 9.80 -10.98 -1.03
N ALA A 277 9.26 -9.75 -1.02
CA ALA A 277 10.01 -8.54 -0.66
C ALA A 277 10.55 -8.55 0.77
N TYR A 278 10.00 -9.39 1.64
CA TYR A 278 10.31 -9.44 3.08
C TYR A 278 10.96 -10.75 3.51
N THR A 279 11.17 -11.71 2.59
CA THR A 279 11.76 -13.02 2.90
C THR A 279 13.12 -12.92 3.61
N LYS A 280 14.00 -12.02 3.15
CA LYS A 280 15.29 -11.73 3.80
C LYS A 280 15.15 -11.08 5.17
N PHE A 281 14.07 -10.35 5.41
CA PHE A 281 13.77 -9.80 6.73
C PHE A 281 13.32 -10.89 7.68
N PHE A 282 12.38 -11.72 7.26
CA PHE A 282 11.92 -12.87 8.03
C PHE A 282 13.05 -13.85 8.37
N SER A 283 13.98 -14.08 7.45
CA SER A 283 15.16 -14.93 7.70
C SER A 283 16.14 -14.35 8.72
N SER A 284 16.07 -13.05 8.99
CA SER A 284 16.96 -12.38 9.94
C SER A 284 16.47 -12.51 11.39
N PHE A 285 15.20 -12.88 11.61
CA PHE A 285 14.66 -13.04 12.97
C PHE A 285 15.19 -14.31 13.64
N PRO A 286 15.40 -14.29 14.97
CA PRO A 286 15.60 -15.51 15.75
C PRO A 286 14.48 -16.53 15.48
N PRO A 287 14.80 -17.82 15.28
CA PRO A 287 13.82 -18.82 14.89
C PRO A 287 12.73 -19.05 15.94
N GLU A 288 12.97 -18.69 17.20
CA GLU A 288 12.05 -18.89 18.31
C GLU A 288 10.94 -17.82 18.38
N ILE A 289 11.16 -16.65 17.78
CA ILE A 289 10.16 -15.58 17.71
C ILE A 289 9.12 -15.95 16.64
N GLY A 290 7.86 -16.02 17.06
CA GLY A 290 6.76 -16.32 16.16
C GLY A 290 6.39 -15.10 15.33
N ILE A 291 6.04 -15.35 14.07
CA ILE A 291 5.69 -14.31 13.11
C ILE A 291 4.44 -14.73 12.37
N ILE A 292 3.41 -13.89 12.38
CA ILE A 292 2.20 -14.03 11.55
C ILE A 292 2.26 -12.95 10.48
N ALA A 293 2.13 -13.35 9.22
CA ALA A 293 2.14 -12.47 8.07
C ALA A 293 0.90 -12.75 7.19
N PRO A 294 -0.21 -12.03 7.40
CA PRO A 294 -1.41 -12.05 6.56
C PRO A 294 -1.10 -11.69 5.11
N GLU A 295 -1.70 -12.38 4.13
CA GLU A 295 -1.51 -12.10 2.70
C GLU A 295 -2.64 -11.22 2.16
N PHE A 296 -2.34 -9.94 1.92
CA PHE A 296 -3.23 -8.99 1.26
C PHE A 296 -3.02 -9.06 -0.26
N LEU A 297 -3.71 -10.00 -0.91
CA LEU A 297 -3.48 -10.32 -2.32
C LEU A 297 -3.92 -9.21 -3.28
N ASN A 298 -4.92 -8.43 -2.89
CA ASN A 298 -5.42 -7.27 -3.65
C ASN A 298 -4.37 -6.17 -3.84
N ILE A 299 -3.31 -6.14 -3.03
CA ILE A 299 -2.18 -5.20 -3.16
C ILE A 299 -0.86 -5.88 -3.57
N SER A 300 -0.92 -7.15 -3.99
CA SER A 300 0.26 -7.98 -4.21
C SER A 300 0.48 -8.36 -5.68
N ALA A 301 0.13 -7.54 -6.67
CA ALA A 301 0.29 -7.85 -8.10
C ALA A 301 -0.42 -9.15 -8.54
N ARG A 302 -1.62 -9.41 -8.00
CA ARG A 302 -2.52 -10.51 -8.36
C ARG A 302 -3.88 -9.92 -8.78
N ILE A 303 -4.59 -10.64 -9.64
CA ILE A 303 -6.01 -10.35 -9.92
C ILE A 303 -6.84 -11.17 -8.93
N THR A 304 -7.61 -10.50 -8.08
CA THR A 304 -8.45 -11.16 -7.07
C THR A 304 -9.93 -11.09 -7.44
N GLY A 305 -10.64 -12.19 -7.23
CA GLY A 305 -12.10 -12.31 -7.32
C GLY A 305 -12.78 -11.59 -6.14
N PRO A 306 -12.45 -11.92 -4.89
CA PRO A 306 -12.99 -11.21 -3.73
C PRO A 306 -12.59 -9.74 -3.68
N GLU A 307 -13.49 -8.92 -3.14
CA GLU A 307 -13.22 -7.50 -2.85
C GLU A 307 -12.24 -7.37 -1.66
N PRO A 308 -11.47 -6.27 -1.56
CA PRO A 308 -10.72 -5.96 -0.36
C PRO A 308 -11.60 -5.97 0.89
N LEU A 309 -11.08 -6.51 2.00
CA LEU A 309 -11.80 -6.54 3.27
C LEU A 309 -12.11 -5.11 3.74
N THR A 310 -13.32 -4.92 4.28
CA THR A 310 -13.64 -3.69 5.02
C THR A 310 -12.82 -3.61 6.32
N LYS A 311 -12.74 -2.43 6.92
CA LYS A 311 -12.06 -2.23 8.22
C LYS A 311 -12.52 -3.24 9.27
N ASP A 312 -13.83 -3.42 9.45
CA ASP A 312 -14.37 -4.31 10.48
C ASP A 312 -14.08 -5.79 10.18
N ALA A 313 -14.21 -6.19 8.91
CA ALA A 313 -13.90 -7.55 8.47
C ALA A 313 -12.40 -7.87 8.62
N LEU A 314 -11.53 -6.90 8.32
CA LEU A 314 -10.08 -6.99 8.55
C LEU A 314 -9.77 -7.23 10.02
N VAL A 315 -10.29 -6.39 10.93
CA VAL A 315 -10.07 -6.52 12.37
C VAL A 315 -10.57 -7.87 12.88
N ALA A 316 -11.77 -8.28 12.48
CA ALA A 316 -12.34 -9.57 12.86
C ALA A 316 -11.47 -10.74 12.37
N THR A 317 -10.96 -10.66 11.13
CA THR A 317 -10.09 -11.69 10.55
C THR A 317 -8.75 -11.76 11.26
N VAL A 318 -8.11 -10.61 11.54
CA VAL A 318 -6.84 -10.54 12.29
C VAL A 318 -7.02 -11.11 13.69
N LYS A 319 -8.11 -10.74 14.38
CA LYS A 319 -8.43 -11.31 15.69
C LYS A 319 -8.58 -12.83 15.62
N ALA A 320 -9.30 -13.36 14.63
CA ALA A 320 -9.48 -14.80 14.46
C ALA A 320 -8.15 -15.53 14.21
N ILE A 321 -7.24 -14.92 13.43
CA ILE A 321 -5.90 -15.46 13.18
C ILE A 321 -5.09 -15.51 14.49
N LEU A 322 -5.04 -14.41 15.23
CA LEU A 322 -4.30 -14.32 16.50
C LEU A 322 -4.83 -15.33 17.54
N ASP A 323 -6.15 -15.43 17.66
CA ASP A 323 -6.80 -16.35 18.60
C ASP A 323 -6.54 -17.82 18.18
N GLN A 324 -6.50 -18.12 16.88
CA GLN A 324 -6.17 -19.46 16.37
C GLN A 324 -4.71 -19.87 16.63
N GLU A 325 -3.76 -18.93 16.53
CA GLU A 325 -2.36 -19.19 16.90
C GLU A 325 -2.11 -19.09 18.42
N GLY A 326 -3.14 -18.76 19.21
CA GLY A 326 -3.07 -18.70 20.67
C GLY A 326 -2.29 -17.50 21.20
N TRP A 327 -2.24 -16.38 20.46
CA TRP A 327 -1.46 -15.21 20.84
C TRP A 327 -2.30 -14.28 21.73
N GLY A 328 -1.74 -13.80 22.84
CA GLY A 328 -2.34 -12.78 23.68
C GLY A 328 -1.91 -11.38 23.24
N ASP A 329 -0.91 -10.86 23.93
CA ASP A 329 -0.19 -9.62 23.59
C ASP A 329 0.82 -9.87 22.47
N PHE A 330 1.03 -8.86 21.61
CA PHE A 330 1.93 -8.95 20.47
C PHE A 330 2.48 -7.57 20.07
N ILE A 331 3.44 -7.54 19.15
CA ILE A 331 3.89 -6.31 18.50
C ILE A 331 3.52 -6.30 17.02
N VAL A 332 3.33 -5.11 16.46
CA VAL A 332 3.03 -4.91 15.04
C VAL A 332 4.26 -4.39 14.33
N VAL A 333 4.65 -5.04 13.24
CA VAL A 333 5.68 -4.50 12.33
C VAL A 333 5.03 -4.29 10.97
N THR A 334 5.25 -3.13 10.38
CA THR A 334 4.54 -2.76 9.17
C THR A 334 5.38 -1.94 8.21
N HIS A 335 5.09 -2.07 6.92
CA HIS A 335 5.73 -1.32 5.86
C HIS A 335 4.70 -0.67 4.93
N SER A 336 4.92 0.60 4.57
CA SER A 336 4.16 1.30 3.52
C SER A 336 2.65 1.21 3.78
N TYR A 337 1.86 0.74 2.79
CA TYR A 337 0.42 0.49 2.91
C TYR A 337 0.01 -0.33 4.13
N GLY A 338 0.87 -1.22 4.62
CA GLY A 338 0.59 -1.97 5.85
C GLY A 338 0.31 -1.07 7.04
N SER A 339 0.82 0.17 7.05
CA SER A 339 0.63 1.12 8.13
C SER A 339 -0.84 1.56 8.27
N VAL A 340 -1.62 1.47 7.18
CA VAL A 340 -3.07 1.68 7.15
C VAL A 340 -3.79 0.54 7.84
N LEU A 341 -3.38 -0.70 7.52
CA LEU A 341 -3.90 -1.90 8.18
C LEU A 341 -3.57 -1.89 9.68
N ALA A 342 -2.37 -1.42 10.03
CA ALA A 342 -1.97 -1.22 11.42
C ALA A 342 -2.85 -0.18 12.12
N THR A 343 -3.18 0.95 11.48
CA THR A 343 -4.12 1.96 12.01
C THR A 343 -5.46 1.31 12.37
N HIS A 344 -6.01 0.45 11.51
CA HIS A 344 -7.26 -0.24 11.79
C HIS A 344 -7.17 -1.20 12.98
N VAL A 345 -6.07 -1.94 13.11
CA VAL A 345 -5.81 -2.83 14.25
C VAL A 345 -5.70 -2.03 15.55
N LEU A 346 -4.97 -0.91 15.53
CA LEU A 346 -4.77 -0.03 16.69
C LEU A 346 -6.08 0.59 17.17
N ASN A 347 -6.92 1.07 16.24
CA ASN A 347 -8.20 1.72 16.53
C ASN A 347 -9.36 0.72 16.67
N SER A 348 -9.10 -0.44 17.28
CA SER A 348 -10.06 -1.51 17.47
C SER A 348 -9.89 -2.22 18.81
N CYS A 349 -10.69 -3.27 19.05
CA CYS A 349 -10.57 -4.13 20.23
C CYS A 349 -9.19 -4.80 20.39
N LEU A 350 -8.38 -4.85 19.32
CA LEU A 350 -7.01 -5.37 19.37
C LEU A 350 -5.99 -4.34 19.85
N GLY A 351 -6.30 -3.05 19.88
CA GLY A 351 -5.35 -1.99 20.22
C GLY A 351 -4.68 -2.17 21.58
N ALA A 352 -5.43 -2.66 22.58
CA ALA A 352 -4.91 -2.93 23.92
C ALA A 352 -3.89 -4.11 23.97
N ARG A 353 -3.96 -5.02 22.99
CA ARG A 353 -3.05 -6.18 22.85
C ARG A 353 -1.75 -5.83 22.15
N VAL A 354 -1.70 -4.70 21.42
CA VAL A 354 -0.49 -4.23 20.73
C VAL A 354 0.42 -3.49 21.72
N LYS A 355 1.53 -4.10 22.14
CA LYS A 355 2.47 -3.51 23.12
C LYS A 355 3.62 -2.72 22.49
N GLY A 356 3.86 -2.94 21.20
CA GLY A 356 4.86 -2.20 20.42
C GLY A 356 4.45 -2.14 18.95
N ILE A 357 4.87 -1.07 18.27
CA ILE A 357 4.68 -0.93 16.83
C ILE A 357 5.95 -0.37 16.16
N THR A 358 6.36 -1.01 15.06
CA THR A 358 7.41 -0.52 14.18
C THR A 358 6.81 -0.20 12.80
N LEU A 359 6.80 1.08 12.44
CA LEU A 359 6.30 1.65 11.19
C LEU A 359 7.48 1.91 10.26
N ILE A 360 7.49 1.30 9.08
CA ILE A 360 8.55 1.45 8.09
C ILE A 360 8.00 2.16 6.87
N ASP A 361 8.52 3.35 6.58
CA ASP A 361 8.04 4.24 5.52
C ASP A 361 6.49 4.36 5.51
N PRO A 362 5.87 4.72 6.65
CA PRO A 362 4.42 4.67 6.80
C PRO A 362 3.71 5.70 5.92
N VAL A 363 2.72 5.24 5.15
CA VAL A 363 1.86 6.12 4.34
C VAL A 363 0.67 6.67 5.13
N SER A 364 0.39 6.11 6.31
CA SER A 364 -0.75 6.53 7.14
C SER A 364 -0.48 7.79 7.98
N LEU A 365 0.78 8.21 8.15
CA LEU A 365 1.12 9.46 8.84
C LEU A 365 1.01 10.63 7.87
N CYS A 366 0.41 11.72 8.35
CA CYS A 366 0.14 12.92 7.53
C CYS A 366 -0.66 12.63 6.25
N LEU A 367 -1.48 11.57 6.23
CA LEU A 367 -2.20 11.10 5.03
C LEU A 367 -3.20 12.12 4.45
N HIS A 368 -3.61 13.12 5.24
CA HIS A 368 -4.44 14.24 4.78
C HIS A 368 -3.67 15.19 3.85
N LEU A 369 -2.33 15.20 3.91
CA LEU A 369 -1.50 15.96 2.99
C LEU A 369 -1.51 15.31 1.59
N PRO A 370 -1.37 16.11 0.53
CA PRO A 370 -1.58 15.63 -0.83
C PRO A 370 -0.46 14.73 -1.35
N ASP A 371 0.73 14.74 -0.73
CA ASP A 371 1.95 14.10 -1.22
C ASP A 371 1.77 12.62 -1.55
N VAL A 372 1.27 11.82 -0.61
CA VAL A 372 1.09 10.37 -0.81
C VAL A 372 0.10 10.11 -1.95
N ALA A 373 -1.05 10.80 -1.94
CA ALA A 373 -2.08 10.65 -2.96
C ALA A 373 -1.54 11.04 -4.35
N PHE A 374 -0.93 12.22 -4.47
CA PHE A 374 -0.42 12.75 -5.72
C PHE A 374 0.75 11.94 -6.27
N ASN A 375 1.77 11.67 -5.45
CA ASN A 375 2.99 10.96 -5.84
C ASN A 375 2.69 9.52 -6.28
N PHE A 376 1.70 8.88 -5.65
CA PHE A 376 1.33 7.51 -5.97
C PHE A 376 0.39 7.41 -7.17
N THR A 377 -0.55 8.35 -7.33
CA THR A 377 -1.66 8.18 -8.31
C THR A 377 -1.61 9.09 -9.54
N ARG A 378 -0.91 10.24 -9.48
CA ARG A 378 -0.92 11.24 -10.58
C ARG A 378 0.45 11.64 -11.10
N ARG A 379 1.49 11.58 -10.28
CA ARG A 379 2.82 12.00 -10.71
C ARG A 379 3.28 11.21 -11.93
N LEU A 380 3.67 11.95 -12.97
CA LEU A 380 4.22 11.35 -14.18
C LEU A 380 5.65 10.86 -13.91
N PRO A 381 5.99 9.60 -14.25
CA PRO A 381 7.28 9.03 -13.91
C PRO A 381 8.42 9.59 -14.78
N GLN A 382 9.45 10.11 -14.14
CA GLN A 382 10.65 10.67 -14.77
C GLN A 382 11.88 9.79 -14.56
N SER A 383 12.05 9.24 -13.35
CA SER A 383 13.19 8.42 -12.92
C SER A 383 12.86 6.93 -12.87
N ALA A 384 13.87 6.05 -12.76
CA ALA A 384 13.67 4.60 -12.92
C ALA A 384 12.80 3.97 -11.82
N ASN A 385 13.02 4.35 -10.57
CA ASN A 385 12.17 4.03 -9.41
C ASN A 385 10.74 4.56 -9.58
N GLU A 386 10.54 5.76 -10.14
CA GLU A 386 9.19 6.27 -10.44
C GLU A 386 8.49 5.45 -11.53
N TRP A 387 9.20 5.07 -12.61
CA TRP A 387 8.66 4.16 -13.62
C TRP A 387 8.33 2.78 -13.03
N GLN A 388 9.16 2.29 -12.12
CA GLN A 388 8.92 1.05 -11.40
C GLN A 388 7.64 1.17 -10.55
N LEU A 389 7.48 2.22 -9.76
CA LEU A 389 6.28 2.45 -8.94
C LEU A 389 5.03 2.57 -9.81
N TRP A 390 5.07 3.43 -10.83
CA TRP A 390 3.94 3.70 -11.69
C TRP A 390 3.41 2.44 -12.38
N TYR A 391 4.31 1.61 -12.95
CA TYR A 391 3.91 0.39 -13.64
C TYR A 391 3.71 -0.79 -12.66
N PHE A 392 4.63 -1.09 -11.76
CA PHE A 392 4.49 -2.31 -10.96
C PHE A 392 3.60 -2.17 -9.72
N ALA A 393 3.21 -0.95 -9.33
CA ALA A 393 2.33 -0.70 -8.19
C ALA A 393 1.12 0.15 -8.56
N SER A 394 1.30 1.43 -8.90
CA SER A 394 0.20 2.40 -8.99
C SER A 394 -0.91 2.04 -9.97
N THR A 395 -0.53 1.49 -11.12
CA THR A 395 -1.46 1.15 -12.21
C THR A 395 -1.73 -0.35 -12.34
N ASP A 396 -1.33 -1.14 -11.32
CA ASP A 396 -1.75 -2.54 -11.19
C ASP A 396 -3.25 -2.64 -10.94
N LEU A 397 -3.88 -3.65 -11.52
CA LEU A 397 -5.34 -3.79 -11.53
C LEU A 397 -5.92 -3.96 -10.12
N GLY A 398 -5.29 -4.75 -9.25
CA GLY A 398 -5.75 -4.94 -7.87
C GLY A 398 -5.43 -3.75 -6.97
N VAL A 399 -4.21 -3.21 -7.11
CA VAL A 399 -3.76 -2.06 -6.30
C VAL A 399 -4.59 -0.82 -6.62
N ALA A 400 -4.72 -0.47 -7.90
CA ALA A 400 -5.46 0.72 -8.31
C ALA A 400 -6.94 0.60 -7.95
N HIS A 401 -7.52 -0.59 -8.02
CA HIS A 401 -8.86 -0.85 -7.53
C HIS A 401 -8.98 -0.64 -6.01
N THR A 402 -8.06 -1.21 -5.23
CA THR A 402 -8.04 -1.07 -3.77
C THR A 402 -7.94 0.40 -3.37
N LEU A 403 -7.02 1.15 -3.98
CA LEU A 403 -6.82 2.57 -3.68
C LEU A 403 -7.95 3.45 -4.22
N GLY A 404 -8.49 3.13 -5.39
CA GLY A 404 -9.54 3.91 -6.02
C GLY A 404 -10.93 3.64 -5.48
N ARG A 405 -11.21 2.52 -4.80
CA ARG A 405 -12.58 2.14 -4.41
C ARG A 405 -12.74 1.69 -2.95
N HIS A 406 -11.65 1.40 -2.26
CA HIS A 406 -11.66 0.88 -0.90
C HIS A 406 -10.74 1.66 0.06
N PHE A 407 -10.13 2.76 -0.39
CA PHE A 407 -9.22 3.56 0.42
C PHE A 407 -9.88 4.88 0.84
N PHE A 408 -10.51 4.86 2.01
CA PHE A 408 -11.11 6.05 2.61
C PHE A 408 -10.09 6.70 3.55
N TRP A 409 -9.43 7.76 3.08
CA TRP A 409 -8.29 8.37 3.78
C TRP A 409 -8.59 8.73 5.25
N ARG A 410 -9.83 9.14 5.55
CA ARG A 410 -10.30 9.49 6.89
C ARG A 410 -10.25 8.33 7.88
N GLU A 411 -10.43 7.09 7.41
CA GLU A 411 -10.35 5.87 8.23
C GLU A 411 -8.92 5.33 8.33
N ASN A 412 -8.04 5.79 7.44
CA ASN A 412 -6.70 5.24 7.22
C ASN A 412 -5.59 6.06 7.87
N ILE A 413 -5.86 7.33 8.18
CA ILE A 413 -4.90 8.25 8.79
C ILE A 413 -4.57 7.83 10.23
N ALA A 414 -3.27 7.73 10.52
CA ALA A 414 -2.76 7.58 11.88
C ALA A 414 -2.38 8.95 12.43
N TRP A 415 -2.95 9.29 13.60
CA TRP A 415 -2.54 10.46 14.38
C TRP A 415 -1.49 10.03 15.42
N LYS A 416 -0.49 10.86 15.67
CA LYS A 416 0.65 10.52 16.55
C LYS A 416 0.21 10.13 17.95
N GLU A 417 -0.83 10.77 18.48
CA GLU A 417 -1.37 10.49 19.81
C GLU A 417 -1.95 9.08 19.88
N GLY A 418 -2.61 8.63 18.80
CA GLY A 418 -3.19 7.29 18.69
C GLY A 418 -2.13 6.17 18.60
N LEU A 419 -0.91 6.48 18.14
CA LEU A 419 0.17 5.50 18.07
C LEU A 419 0.66 5.08 19.46
N VAL A 420 0.73 6.02 20.39
CA VAL A 420 1.27 5.80 21.74
C VAL A 420 0.19 5.31 22.71
N ALA A 421 -1.07 5.68 22.48
CA ALA A 421 -2.19 5.32 23.34
C ALA A 421 -2.45 3.80 23.39
N LEU A 422 -2.64 3.25 24.60
CA LEU A 422 -3.16 1.90 24.79
C LEU A 422 -4.69 1.90 24.88
N GLY A 423 -5.32 1.22 23.93
CA GLY A 423 -6.78 1.09 23.86
C GLY A 423 -7.51 2.39 23.51
N GLU A 424 -8.84 2.32 23.46
CA GLU A 424 -9.71 3.45 23.10
C GLU A 424 -9.77 4.55 24.19
N GLN A 425 -9.25 4.28 25.41
CA GLN A 425 -9.37 5.18 26.57
C GLN A 425 -8.04 5.75 27.12
N GLY A 426 -6.93 5.65 26.39
CA GLY A 426 -5.75 6.49 26.64
C GLY A 426 -5.08 6.31 28.02
N GLU A 427 -5.03 5.09 28.55
CA GLU A 427 -4.29 4.84 29.80
C GLU A 427 -2.76 4.94 29.61
N SER A 428 -2.13 5.60 30.57
CA SER A 428 -0.81 6.24 30.54
C SER A 428 0.44 5.34 30.53
N SER A 429 0.35 4.04 30.22
CA SER A 429 1.55 3.21 29.97
C SER A 429 1.73 3.04 28.46
N GLY A 430 2.44 3.97 27.81
CA GLY A 430 2.51 4.07 26.35
C GLY A 430 3.01 2.81 25.64
N ARG A 431 2.47 2.55 24.44
CA ARG A 431 3.00 1.58 23.48
C ARG A 431 4.38 2.04 23.03
N GLU A 432 5.34 1.11 22.88
CA GLU A 432 6.62 1.45 22.27
C GLU A 432 6.44 1.68 20.76
N VAL A 433 6.81 2.85 20.25
CA VAL A 433 6.65 3.21 18.84
C VAL A 433 8.02 3.47 18.21
N ALA A 434 8.28 2.83 17.07
CA ALA A 434 9.42 3.11 16.21
C ALA A 434 8.94 3.48 14.81
N VAL A 435 9.47 4.55 14.24
CA VAL A 435 9.16 5.03 12.89
C VAL A 435 10.44 5.13 12.08
N PHE A 436 10.59 4.31 11.05
CA PHE A 436 11.70 4.37 10.10
C PHE A 436 11.26 5.19 8.87
N LEU A 437 12.08 6.17 8.50
CA LEU A 437 11.83 7.07 7.38
C LEU A 437 13.00 7.08 6.40
N ALA A 438 12.74 6.68 5.16
CA ALA A 438 13.68 6.78 4.05
C ALA A 438 13.92 8.26 3.63
N GLU A 439 15.19 8.69 3.54
CA GLU A 439 15.54 10.08 3.20
C GLU A 439 15.00 10.52 1.84
N LYS A 440 15.01 9.62 0.85
CA LYS A 440 14.70 9.91 -0.55
C LYS A 440 13.41 9.27 -1.03
N ASP A 441 12.52 8.97 -0.07
CA ASP A 441 11.22 8.36 -0.30
C ASP A 441 10.45 9.07 -1.42
N LEU A 442 10.17 8.34 -2.51
CA LEU A 442 9.44 8.91 -3.63
C LEU A 442 7.93 9.08 -3.37
N ILE A 443 7.36 8.50 -2.31
CA ILE A 443 5.92 8.49 -2.01
C ILE A 443 5.62 9.47 -0.87
N VAL A 444 6.32 9.32 0.25
CA VAL A 444 6.06 10.03 1.50
C VAL A 444 6.99 11.24 1.63
N ASP A 445 6.45 12.40 2.01
CA ASP A 445 7.27 13.53 2.46
C ASP A 445 7.83 13.23 3.86
N THR A 446 8.95 12.49 3.90
CA THR A 446 9.59 12.06 5.14
C THR A 446 10.10 13.23 6.00
N PRO A 447 10.64 14.35 5.45
CA PRO A 447 10.87 15.56 6.24
C PRO A 447 9.63 16.02 6.99
N ARG A 448 8.47 16.06 6.31
CA ARG A 448 7.23 16.53 6.92
C ARG A 448 6.71 15.56 7.98
N VAL A 449 6.77 14.25 7.73
CA VAL A 449 6.40 13.24 8.72
C VAL A 449 7.30 13.31 9.95
N ALA A 450 8.61 13.48 9.77
CA ALA A 450 9.55 13.63 10.88
C ALA A 450 9.23 14.86 11.74
N GLN A 451 8.95 16.02 11.11
CA GLN A 451 8.53 17.24 11.80
C GLN A 451 7.21 17.06 12.55
N TYR A 452 6.23 16.39 11.95
CA TYR A 452 4.94 16.13 12.59
C TYR A 452 5.09 15.28 13.86
N VAL A 453 5.94 14.24 13.81
CA VAL A 453 6.18 13.32 14.93
C VAL A 453 7.06 13.95 16.01
N LEU A 454 8.17 14.60 15.64
CA LEU A 454 9.14 15.17 16.58
C LEU A 454 8.77 16.60 17.04
N GLY A 455 7.76 17.20 16.42
CA GLY A 455 7.41 18.61 16.57
C GLY A 455 8.41 19.56 15.88
N ASP A 456 8.03 20.84 15.78
CA ASP A 456 8.81 21.89 15.09
C ASP A 456 10.16 22.25 15.78
N LYS A 457 10.56 21.49 16.82
CA LYS A 457 11.76 21.78 17.63
C LYS A 457 13.05 21.24 17.02
N VAL A 458 12.99 20.33 16.06
CA VAL A 458 14.17 19.74 15.41
C VAL A 458 14.31 20.29 13.98
N PRO A 459 15.25 21.21 13.71
CA PRO A 459 15.54 21.68 12.37
C PRO A 459 15.92 20.54 11.43
N PHE A 460 15.52 20.62 10.17
CA PHE A 460 15.78 19.58 9.17
C PHE A 460 17.28 19.23 9.03
N ASP A 461 18.15 20.24 9.09
CA ASP A 461 19.60 20.03 9.02
C ASP A 461 20.15 19.17 10.17
N LYS A 462 19.46 19.14 11.32
CA LYS A 462 19.82 18.27 12.43
C LYS A 462 19.26 16.86 12.27
N LEU A 463 18.05 16.71 11.72
CA LEU A 463 17.45 15.39 11.42
C LEU A 463 18.35 14.50 10.56
N THR A 464 19.15 15.11 9.69
CA THR A 464 20.08 14.40 8.80
C THR A 464 21.46 14.12 9.41
N GLN A 465 21.79 14.75 10.55
CA GLN A 465 23.06 14.54 11.26
C GLN A 465 22.96 13.37 12.24
N ASP A 466 21.89 13.33 13.03
CA ASP A 466 21.62 12.23 13.95
C ASP A 466 20.57 11.30 13.32
N ASN A 467 20.91 10.03 13.12
CA ASN A 467 20.01 9.07 12.45
C ASN A 467 18.89 8.53 13.35
N GLN A 468 18.81 8.97 14.61
CA GLN A 468 17.81 8.52 15.57
C GLN A 468 17.42 9.64 16.53
N TRP A 469 16.12 9.78 16.77
CA TRP A 469 15.51 10.77 17.65
C TRP A 469 14.41 10.13 18.49
N THR A 470 14.13 10.67 19.66
CA THR A 470 13.00 10.22 20.49
C THR A 470 12.24 11.44 20.99
N GLN A 471 10.93 11.48 20.74
CA GLN A 471 10.03 12.51 21.23
C GLN A 471 8.66 11.90 21.55
N ASP A 472 8.06 12.29 22.67
CA ASP A 472 6.70 11.88 23.08
C ASP A 472 6.46 10.35 23.07
N GLY A 473 7.50 9.57 23.36
CA GLY A 473 7.44 8.10 23.37
C GLY A 473 7.57 7.43 21.99
N ILE A 474 7.93 8.21 20.96
CA ILE A 474 8.14 7.73 19.59
C ILE A 474 9.62 7.85 19.22
N ASP A 475 10.24 6.71 18.88
CA ASP A 475 11.59 6.62 18.34
C ASP A 475 11.52 6.81 16.79
N VAL A 476 12.13 7.85 16.26
CA VAL A 476 12.23 8.11 14.80
C VAL A 476 13.63 7.77 14.31
N PHE A 477 13.72 6.90 13.32
CA PHE A 477 14.95 6.46 12.66
C PHE A 477 15.01 7.03 11.25
N TRP A 478 15.95 7.93 11.01
CA TRP A 478 16.23 8.46 9.68
C TRP A 478 17.15 7.50 8.92
N CYS A 479 16.80 7.17 7.68
CA CYS A 479 17.54 6.21 6.86
C CYS A 479 18.19 6.91 5.64
N PRO A 480 19.48 7.34 5.76
CA PRO A 480 20.13 8.13 4.74
C PRO A 480 20.29 7.41 3.39
N GLY A 481 20.04 8.15 2.31
CA GLY A 481 20.21 7.70 0.94
C GLY A 481 19.23 6.62 0.48
N LEU A 482 18.36 6.12 1.34
CA LEU A 482 17.36 5.11 1.01
C LEU A 482 16.13 5.76 0.38
N ASP A 483 15.53 5.05 -0.56
CA ASP A 483 14.20 5.27 -1.09
C ASP A 483 13.18 4.36 -0.38
N HIS A 484 11.90 4.56 -0.66
CA HIS A 484 10.79 3.84 -0.05
C HIS A 484 11.02 2.32 -0.04
N GLY A 485 10.92 1.67 1.11
CA GLY A 485 11.09 0.22 1.28
C GLY A 485 12.51 -0.32 1.03
N GLN A 486 13.49 0.52 0.68
CA GLN A 486 14.87 0.05 0.45
C GLN A 486 15.57 -0.39 1.73
N VAL A 487 15.02 -0.11 2.91
CA VAL A 487 15.54 -0.58 4.20
C VAL A 487 15.66 -2.11 4.27
N PHE A 488 14.89 -2.85 3.47
CA PHE A 488 14.97 -4.32 3.42
C PHE A 488 16.10 -4.85 2.53
N ASP A 489 16.64 -4.02 1.62
CA ASP A 489 17.56 -4.46 0.57
C ASP A 489 18.96 -4.79 1.13
N ARG A 490 19.53 -3.88 1.94
CA ARG A 490 20.85 -4.03 2.56
C ARG A 490 20.77 -4.71 3.92
N VAL A 491 21.78 -5.52 4.24
CA VAL A 491 21.84 -6.23 5.54
C VAL A 491 21.92 -5.23 6.70
N GLU A 492 22.79 -4.23 6.59
CA GLU A 492 23.01 -3.22 7.64
C GLU A 492 21.72 -2.50 8.04
N ASP A 493 20.94 -2.01 7.06
CA ASP A 493 19.72 -1.26 7.31
C ASP A 493 18.60 -2.15 7.86
N ARG A 494 18.48 -3.36 7.31
CA ARG A 494 17.51 -4.36 7.79
C ARG A 494 17.79 -4.81 9.22
N MET A 495 19.06 -4.88 9.62
CA MET A 495 19.46 -5.22 10.99
C MET A 495 19.13 -4.09 11.98
N LYS A 496 19.11 -2.82 11.55
CA LYS A 496 18.64 -1.70 12.40
C LYS A 496 17.14 -1.85 12.72
N VAL A 497 16.33 -2.15 11.70
CA VAL A 497 14.91 -2.44 11.87
C VAL A 497 14.72 -3.62 12.80
N LEU A 498 15.43 -4.72 12.57
CA LEU A 498 15.36 -5.90 13.42
C LEU A 498 15.73 -5.56 14.88
N GLY A 499 16.77 -4.75 15.11
CA GLY A 499 17.17 -4.33 16.45
C GLY A 499 16.05 -3.60 17.20
N ALA A 500 15.36 -2.66 16.54
CA ALA A 500 14.19 -1.98 17.12
C ALA A 500 13.05 -2.96 17.41
N VAL A 501 12.77 -3.88 16.50
CA VAL A 501 11.73 -4.90 16.67
C VAL A 501 12.05 -5.86 17.82
N LEU A 502 13.30 -6.31 17.96
CA LEU A 502 13.71 -7.22 19.04
C LEU A 502 13.68 -6.52 20.42
N LYS A 503 14.02 -5.23 20.47
CA LYS A 503 13.84 -4.39 21.67
C LYS A 503 12.37 -4.36 22.07
N GLN A 504 11.46 -4.04 21.14
CA GLN A 504 10.01 -4.01 21.38
C GLN A 504 9.46 -5.40 21.75
N ALA A 505 10.01 -6.46 21.16
CA ALA A 505 9.63 -7.83 21.47
C ALA A 505 10.14 -8.31 22.84
N ARG A 506 10.94 -7.50 23.55
CA ARG A 506 11.62 -7.84 24.81
C ARG A 506 12.55 -9.04 24.66
N TYR A 507 13.08 -9.23 23.45
CA TYR A 507 14.02 -10.28 23.15
C TYR A 507 15.44 -9.76 23.37
N HIS A 508 15.97 -10.01 24.57
CA HIS A 508 17.37 -9.74 24.87
C HIS A 508 18.21 -10.90 24.36
N LEU A 509 19.02 -10.67 23.33
CA LEU A 509 20.17 -11.53 23.03
C LEU A 509 21.02 -11.55 24.30
N TYR A 510 21.21 -12.72 24.90
CA TYR A 510 21.97 -12.86 26.15
C TYR A 510 23.26 -12.02 26.12
N SER A 511 23.44 -11.22 27.17
CA SER A 511 24.66 -10.53 27.59
C SER A 511 25.89 -11.41 27.57
#